data_AF-A0A6L7PYC1-F1
#
_entry.id   AF-A0A6L7PYC1-F1
#
_cell.length_a   1.000
_cell.length_b   1.000
_cell.length_c   1.000
_cell.angle_alpha   90.00
_cell.angle_beta   90.00
_cell.angle_gamma   90.00
#
_symmetry.space_group_name_H-M   'P 1'
#
loop_
_entity.id
_entity.type
_entity.pdbx_description
1 polymer ?
#
loop_
_entity_poly.entity_id
_entity_poly.type
_entity_poly.pdbx_seq_one_letter_code
_entity_poly.pdbx_strand_id
1 'polypeptide(L)'
;MKECIVNVFTYGDGECIHSFGWATYTVEGSYRELTAFLQSKVEADSKIAKLMDFPEPVKRSDFDFALRLGALDRVAPQVVEIVGDSIYCLTHVIDGKPRAEGVSHAQPHEAVPDYLRLYWTTSGFDFGQLIDDDFMDAIMVLWTNQKYVSALKLLFIMIDTLGFVEFGSVNDCFVRWLNRFCDLDSLGVSSNELWELRNSLLHMTNLDSRKVHSGKVKRLLPVTTAQQNDIPIDMDGFKNLHMTRLFGSVIPAGIVKWVSTFDGNQGKFLDFLQKYDTVISDSRTSVAHRPGASEG
;
A
#
# COMPACT_ATOMS: atom_id res chain seq x y z
N MET A 1 -7.15 -16.41 35.57
CA MET A 1 -7.50 -15.06 36.07
C MET A 1 -8.66 -14.56 35.23
N LYS A 2 -9.67 -13.93 35.82
CA LYS A 2 -10.77 -13.34 35.04
C LYS A 2 -10.33 -12.00 34.47
N GLU A 3 -10.50 -11.80 33.18
CA GLU A 3 -10.18 -10.56 32.49
C GLU A 3 -11.45 -9.82 32.08
N CYS A 4 -11.40 -8.49 32.07
CA CYS A 4 -12.43 -7.65 31.48
C CYS A 4 -12.18 -7.57 29.98
N ILE A 5 -13.20 -7.90 29.18
CA ILE A 5 -13.12 -7.88 27.71
C ILE A 5 -14.31 -7.10 27.15
N VAL A 6 -14.11 -6.43 26.01
CA VAL A 6 -15.08 -5.47 25.47
C VAL A 6 -15.34 -5.71 23.99
N ASN A 7 -16.60 -5.90 23.61
CA ASN A 7 -17.01 -5.75 22.22
C ASN A 7 -17.32 -4.27 21.98
N VAL A 8 -16.69 -3.66 20.98
CA VAL A 8 -16.87 -2.26 20.58
C VAL A 8 -17.46 -2.21 19.18
N PHE A 9 -18.43 -1.33 18.99
CA PHE A 9 -19.15 -1.13 17.75
C PHE A 9 -19.08 0.33 17.33
N THR A 10 -19.03 0.60 16.04
CA THR A 10 -19.23 1.94 15.47
C THR A 10 -20.43 1.89 14.53
N TYR A 11 -21.32 2.86 14.59
CA TYR A 11 -22.56 2.90 13.81
C TYR A 11 -22.54 4.07 12.85
N GLY A 12 -22.87 3.82 11.58
CA GLY A 12 -22.69 4.81 10.52
C GLY A 12 -23.45 4.51 9.23
N ASP A 13 -23.33 5.44 8.28
CA ASP A 13 -23.90 5.39 6.92
C ASP A 13 -22.86 5.01 5.85
N GLY A 14 -21.71 4.49 6.27
CA GLY A 14 -20.62 4.04 5.41
C GLY A 14 -19.51 5.07 5.21
N GLU A 15 -19.82 6.37 5.25
CA GLU A 15 -18.82 7.45 5.20
C GLU A 15 -18.52 8.00 6.59
N CYS A 16 -19.55 8.18 7.41
CA CYS A 16 -19.45 8.78 8.73
C CYS A 16 -19.89 7.79 9.82
N ILE A 17 -19.20 7.87 10.96
CA ILE A 17 -19.55 7.22 12.20
C ILE A 17 -20.28 8.24 13.07
N HIS A 18 -21.52 7.95 13.40
CA HIS A 18 -22.40 8.85 14.17
C HIS A 18 -22.39 8.50 15.65
N SER A 19 -22.22 7.23 15.97
CA SER A 19 -22.20 6.76 17.35
C SER A 19 -21.30 5.55 17.48
N PHE A 20 -20.97 5.22 18.72
CA PHE A 20 -20.29 3.99 19.06
C PHE A 20 -21.09 3.26 20.13
N GLY A 21 -20.83 1.96 20.26
CA GLY A 21 -21.44 1.17 21.30
C GLY A 21 -20.51 0.12 21.86
N TRP A 22 -20.83 -0.38 23.05
CA TRP A 22 -20.01 -1.42 23.67
C TRP A 22 -20.80 -2.41 24.52
N ALA A 23 -20.25 -3.61 24.65
CA ALA A 23 -20.70 -4.65 25.55
C ALA A 23 -19.48 -5.21 26.31
N THR A 24 -19.58 -5.31 27.64
CA THR A 24 -18.47 -5.72 28.51
C THR A 24 -18.73 -7.09 29.11
N TYR A 25 -17.69 -7.91 29.20
CA TYR A 25 -17.73 -9.23 29.82
C TYR A 25 -16.57 -9.40 30.79
N THR A 26 -16.75 -10.29 31.76
CA THR A 26 -15.70 -10.74 32.66
C THR A 26 -15.56 -12.25 32.53
N VAL A 27 -14.53 -12.69 31.81
CA VAL A 27 -14.36 -14.10 31.40
C VAL A 27 -12.94 -14.54 31.69
N GLU A 28 -12.76 -15.82 31.97
CA GLU A 28 -11.44 -16.43 32.12
C GLU A 28 -11.12 -17.25 30.87
N GLY A 29 -9.89 -17.14 30.39
CA GLY A 29 -9.42 -17.86 29.22
C GLY A 29 -8.08 -17.32 28.75
N SER A 30 -7.48 -18.01 27.79
CA SER A 30 -6.36 -17.49 27.02
C SER A 30 -6.81 -16.35 26.10
N TYR A 31 -5.87 -15.51 25.66
CA TYR A 31 -6.15 -14.43 24.71
C TYR A 31 -6.94 -14.91 23.46
N ARG A 32 -6.57 -16.08 22.92
CA ARG A 32 -7.25 -16.69 21.76
C ARG A 32 -8.72 -17.06 22.07
N GLU A 33 -8.98 -17.62 23.25
CA GLU A 33 -10.32 -17.99 23.68
C GLU A 33 -11.19 -16.75 23.96
N LEU A 34 -10.63 -15.74 24.62
CA LEU A 34 -11.30 -14.47 24.89
C LEU A 34 -11.66 -13.73 23.59
N THR A 35 -10.76 -13.73 22.62
CA THR A 35 -11.01 -13.14 21.29
C THR A 35 -12.09 -13.90 20.53
N ALA A 36 -12.01 -15.24 20.50
CA ALA A 36 -13.02 -16.07 19.85
C ALA A 36 -14.41 -15.90 20.51
N PHE A 37 -14.44 -15.72 21.83
CA PHE A 37 -15.65 -15.39 22.56
C PHE A 37 -16.26 -14.06 22.07
N LEU A 38 -15.49 -12.98 22.03
CA LEU A 38 -15.95 -11.67 21.53
C LEU A 38 -16.50 -11.75 20.10
N GLN A 39 -15.77 -12.43 19.20
CA GLN A 39 -16.18 -12.65 17.82
C GLN A 39 -17.52 -13.39 17.71
N SER A 40 -17.73 -14.42 18.54
CA SER A 40 -18.97 -15.20 18.56
C SER A 40 -20.21 -14.37 18.99
N LYS A 41 -19.99 -13.21 19.61
CA LYS A 41 -21.04 -12.36 20.17
C LYS A 41 -21.40 -11.14 19.32
N VAL A 42 -20.64 -10.83 18.28
CA VAL A 42 -20.81 -9.63 17.42
C VAL A 42 -22.26 -9.39 16.98
N GLU A 43 -22.94 -10.42 16.46
CA GLU A 43 -24.34 -10.32 15.98
C GLU A 43 -25.37 -10.04 17.09
N ALA A 44 -25.14 -10.57 18.29
CA ALA A 44 -26.03 -10.35 19.42
C ALA A 44 -25.74 -8.99 20.05
N ASP A 45 -24.47 -8.70 20.30
CA ASP A 45 -24.00 -7.53 21.02
C ASP A 45 -24.24 -6.24 20.24
N SER A 46 -24.09 -6.26 18.92
CA SER A 46 -24.41 -5.09 18.07
C SER A 46 -25.86 -4.61 18.17
N LYS A 47 -26.78 -5.43 18.72
CA LYS A 47 -28.19 -5.08 18.90
C LYS A 47 -28.51 -4.60 20.31
N ILE A 48 -27.66 -4.94 21.29
CA ILE A 48 -27.89 -4.68 22.72
C ILE A 48 -26.80 -3.83 23.37
N ALA A 49 -25.81 -3.41 22.59
CA ALA A 49 -24.69 -2.59 23.05
C ALA A 49 -25.20 -1.29 23.70
N LYS A 50 -24.49 -0.86 24.74
CA LYS A 50 -24.66 0.50 25.28
C LYS A 50 -24.19 1.47 24.22
N LEU A 51 -25.00 2.45 23.85
CA LEU A 51 -24.69 3.42 22.80
C LEU A 51 -24.30 4.76 23.40
N MET A 52 -23.39 5.44 22.71
CA MET A 52 -23.06 6.84 22.93
C MET A 52 -22.83 7.50 21.58
N ASP A 53 -23.49 8.62 21.35
CA ASP A 53 -23.32 9.41 20.14
C ASP A 53 -21.98 10.15 20.18
N PHE A 54 -21.34 10.26 19.02
CA PHE A 54 -20.25 11.21 18.88
C PHE A 54 -20.82 12.64 18.89
N PRO A 55 -20.15 13.60 19.54
CA PRO A 55 -20.59 15.00 19.53
C PRO A 55 -20.74 15.56 18.10
N GLU A 56 -19.86 15.12 17.21
CA GLU A 56 -19.91 15.37 15.77
C GLU A 56 -19.61 14.06 15.03
N PRO A 57 -20.24 13.79 13.87
CA PRO A 57 -19.93 12.61 13.08
C PRO A 57 -18.44 12.55 12.71
N VAL A 58 -17.81 11.41 12.98
CA VAL A 58 -16.39 11.17 12.66
C VAL A 58 -16.32 10.50 11.29
N LYS A 59 -15.49 11.00 10.37
CA LYS A 59 -15.27 10.28 9.11
C LYS A 59 -14.69 8.91 9.39
N ARG A 60 -15.29 7.87 8.81
CA ARG A 60 -14.84 6.48 8.99
C ARG A 60 -13.37 6.31 8.63
N SER A 61 -12.93 6.97 7.56
CA SER A 61 -11.53 6.95 7.13
C SER A 61 -10.56 7.49 8.18
N ASP A 62 -10.94 8.57 8.88
CA ASP A 62 -10.10 9.20 9.90
C ASP A 62 -10.04 8.32 11.16
N PHE A 63 -11.16 7.66 11.48
CA PHE A 63 -11.25 6.68 12.56
C PHE A 63 -10.38 5.44 12.30
N ASP A 64 -10.53 4.82 11.12
CA ASP A 64 -9.76 3.63 10.73
C ASP A 64 -8.26 3.93 10.67
N PHE A 65 -7.91 5.13 10.20
CA PHE A 65 -6.55 5.61 10.18
C PHE A 65 -5.96 5.77 11.59
N ALA A 66 -6.69 6.41 12.50
CA ALA A 66 -6.25 6.57 13.87
C ALA A 66 -6.14 5.23 14.62
N LEU A 67 -7.06 4.29 14.34
CA LEU A 67 -6.98 2.92 14.86
C LEU A 67 -5.67 2.25 14.47
N ARG A 68 -5.29 2.32 13.19
CA ARG A 68 -4.05 1.74 12.67
C ARG A 68 -2.79 2.35 13.30
N LEU A 69 -2.78 3.67 13.47
CA LEU A 69 -1.66 4.37 14.11
C LEU A 69 -1.62 4.25 15.63
N GLY A 70 -2.62 3.61 16.26
CA GLY A 70 -2.75 3.61 17.72
C GLY A 70 -3.02 4.99 18.30
N ALA A 71 -3.65 5.87 17.53
CA ALA A 71 -3.95 7.27 17.85
C ALA A 71 -5.46 7.54 18.00
N LEU A 72 -6.23 6.51 18.39
CA LEU A 72 -7.68 6.60 18.60
C LEU A 72 -8.07 7.70 19.59
N ASP A 73 -7.19 8.02 20.54
CA ASP A 73 -7.38 9.09 21.52
C ASP A 73 -7.63 10.46 20.85
N ARG A 74 -7.14 10.66 19.63
CA ARG A 74 -7.28 11.93 18.91
C ARG A 74 -8.62 12.12 18.21
N VAL A 75 -9.28 11.03 17.82
CA VAL A 75 -10.55 11.06 17.05
C VAL A 75 -11.73 10.49 17.81
N ALA A 76 -11.47 9.60 18.76
CA ALA A 76 -12.49 8.92 19.56
C ALA A 76 -11.97 8.66 20.99
N PRO A 77 -11.63 9.72 21.75
CA PRO A 77 -11.12 9.57 23.12
C PRO A 77 -12.08 8.78 24.03
N GLN A 78 -13.39 8.89 23.79
CA GLN A 78 -14.41 8.16 24.55
C GLN A 78 -14.27 6.64 24.37
N VAL A 79 -13.85 6.19 23.18
CA VAL A 79 -13.62 4.76 22.91
C VAL A 79 -12.44 4.28 23.76
N VAL A 80 -11.33 5.01 23.76
CA VAL A 80 -10.13 4.68 24.56
C VAL A 80 -10.45 4.60 26.05
N GLU A 81 -11.24 5.53 26.56
CA GLU A 81 -11.66 5.57 27.96
C GLU A 81 -12.49 4.34 28.36
N ILE A 82 -13.29 3.81 27.43
CA ILE A 82 -14.16 2.65 27.66
C ILE A 82 -13.41 1.33 27.57
N VAL A 83 -12.51 1.18 26.58
CA VAL A 83 -11.72 -0.05 26.49
C VAL A 83 -10.63 -0.10 27.56
N GLY A 84 -9.99 1.02 27.85
CA GLY A 84 -8.82 1.07 28.73
C GLY A 84 -7.78 0.02 28.32
N ASP A 85 -7.32 -0.77 29.29
CA ASP A 85 -6.38 -1.88 29.08
C ASP A 85 -7.06 -3.23 28.77
N SER A 86 -8.37 -3.22 28.50
CA SER A 86 -9.13 -4.45 28.23
C SER A 86 -8.84 -5.01 26.84
N ILE A 87 -8.93 -6.33 26.68
CA ILE A 87 -8.99 -6.94 25.34
C ILE A 87 -10.30 -6.50 24.67
N TYR A 88 -10.22 -6.00 23.44
CA TYR A 88 -11.41 -5.61 22.72
C TYR A 88 -11.47 -6.08 21.27
N CYS A 89 -12.69 -6.15 20.74
CA CYS A 89 -12.98 -6.44 19.35
C CYS A 89 -13.82 -5.29 18.79
N LEU A 90 -13.30 -4.60 17.79
CA LEU A 90 -13.98 -3.49 17.13
C LEU A 90 -14.73 -3.99 15.89
N THR A 91 -15.99 -3.59 15.71
CA THR A 91 -16.80 -3.92 14.52
C THR A 91 -17.58 -2.71 14.02
N HIS A 92 -17.54 -2.46 12.70
CA HIS A 92 -18.40 -1.44 12.08
C HIS A 92 -19.79 -2.01 11.82
N VAL A 93 -20.83 -1.25 12.18
CA VAL A 93 -22.23 -1.52 11.88
C VAL A 93 -22.68 -0.47 10.86
N ILE A 94 -22.82 -0.90 9.61
CA ILE A 94 -23.13 -0.02 8.48
C ILE A 94 -24.51 -0.39 7.97
N ASP A 95 -25.40 0.59 7.88
CA ASP A 95 -26.80 0.39 7.51
C ASP A 95 -27.49 -0.68 8.38
N GLY A 96 -27.19 -0.69 9.67
CA GLY A 96 -27.75 -1.62 10.65
C GLY A 96 -27.23 -3.06 10.56
N LYS A 97 -26.22 -3.33 9.73
CA LYS A 97 -25.60 -4.65 9.61
C LYS A 97 -24.16 -4.61 10.09
N PRO A 98 -23.76 -5.49 11.02
CA PRO A 98 -22.35 -5.67 11.35
C PRO A 98 -21.60 -6.09 10.08
N ARG A 99 -20.72 -5.21 9.60
CA ARG A 99 -19.80 -5.55 8.53
C ARG A 99 -18.50 -5.98 9.18
N ALA A 100 -18.35 -7.28 9.34
CA ALA A 100 -17.06 -7.91 9.61
C ALA A 100 -16.22 -7.88 8.32
N GLU A 101 -15.85 -6.70 7.82
CA GLU A 101 -14.86 -6.55 6.73
C GLU A 101 -13.42 -6.73 7.27
N GLY A 102 -13.28 -7.50 8.34
CA GLY A 102 -12.04 -7.69 9.11
C GLY A 102 -12.34 -7.48 10.59
N VAL A 103 -12.23 -8.54 11.39
CA VAL A 103 -12.10 -8.37 12.85
C VAL A 103 -10.71 -7.77 13.06
N SER A 104 -10.64 -6.47 13.34
CA SER A 104 -9.39 -5.89 13.81
C SER A 104 -9.09 -6.50 15.18
N HIS A 105 -8.05 -7.33 15.23
CA HIS A 105 -7.52 -7.88 16.46
C HIS A 105 -6.85 -6.73 17.22
N ALA A 106 -7.58 -6.11 18.15
CA ALA A 106 -6.98 -5.12 19.02
C ALA A 106 -6.23 -5.81 20.17
N GLN A 107 -5.03 -6.26 19.86
CA GLN A 107 -3.93 -6.17 20.81
C GLN A 107 -3.07 -4.98 20.40
N PRO A 108 -2.66 -4.11 21.35
CA PRO A 108 -1.55 -3.19 21.14
C PRO A 108 -0.21 -3.90 20.84
N HIS A 109 -0.11 -5.23 21.04
CA HIS A 109 1.17 -5.94 21.08
C HIS A 109 1.35 -7.17 20.16
N GLU A 110 0.32 -7.74 19.53
CA GLU A 110 0.48 -8.93 18.66
C GLU A 110 -0.35 -8.90 17.35
N ALA A 111 -0.81 -7.73 16.93
CA ALA A 111 -1.16 -7.57 15.51
C ALA A 111 0.14 -7.68 14.69
N VAL A 112 0.09 -8.30 13.50
CA VAL A 112 1.14 -8.14 12.48
C VAL A 112 1.56 -6.67 12.53
N PRO A 113 2.85 -6.34 12.79
CA PRO A 113 3.25 -4.96 12.94
C PRO A 113 2.75 -4.21 11.71
N ASP A 114 1.79 -3.29 11.90
CA ASP A 114 1.28 -2.51 10.77
C ASP A 114 2.51 -1.84 10.16
N TYR A 115 2.80 -2.15 8.89
CA TYR A 115 4.01 -1.69 8.23
C TYR A 115 4.11 -0.17 8.31
N LEU A 116 2.96 0.53 8.42
CA LEU A 116 2.90 1.96 8.64
C LEU A 116 3.75 2.45 9.81
N ARG A 117 3.89 1.66 10.88
CA ARG A 117 4.72 2.02 12.03
C ARG A 117 6.22 2.09 11.70
N LEU A 118 6.69 1.29 10.74
CA LEU A 118 8.08 1.29 10.30
C LEU A 118 8.43 2.58 9.54
N TYR A 119 7.44 3.16 8.87
CA TYR A 119 7.61 4.33 8.01
C TYR A 119 7.05 5.61 8.61
N TRP A 120 6.53 5.58 9.84
CA TRP A 120 6.04 6.78 10.52
C TRP A 120 7.18 7.46 11.30
N THR A 121 7.54 8.67 10.87
CA THR A 121 8.58 9.48 11.53
C THR A 121 7.96 10.66 12.27
N THR A 122 8.78 11.40 13.04
CA THR A 122 8.35 12.67 13.66
C THR A 122 7.99 13.74 12.63
N SER A 123 8.51 13.64 11.40
CA SER A 123 8.22 14.51 10.26
C SER A 123 7.02 14.06 9.41
N GLY A 124 6.41 12.92 9.72
CA GLY A 124 5.32 12.33 8.94
C GLY A 124 5.69 10.99 8.31
N PHE A 125 4.91 10.58 7.32
CA PHE A 125 5.09 9.29 6.66
C PHE A 125 6.26 9.32 5.67
N ASP A 126 7.19 8.38 5.80
CA ASP A 126 8.36 8.23 4.94
C ASP A 126 8.05 7.32 3.75
N PHE A 127 7.47 7.92 2.71
CA PHE A 127 7.25 7.24 1.44
C PHE A 127 8.55 6.81 0.77
N GLY A 128 9.65 7.54 0.99
CA GLY A 128 10.93 7.24 0.35
C GLY A 128 11.42 5.88 0.80
N GLN A 129 11.54 5.71 2.13
CA GLN A 129 11.98 4.44 2.72
C GLN A 129 11.04 3.27 2.36
N LEU A 130 9.72 3.50 2.33
CA LEU A 130 8.77 2.46 1.93
C LEU A 130 8.98 1.99 0.48
N ILE A 131 9.15 2.92 -0.46
CA ILE A 131 9.39 2.59 -1.87
C ILE A 131 10.77 1.96 -2.06
N ASP A 132 11.76 2.39 -1.27
CA ASP A 132 13.10 1.80 -1.31
C ASP A 132 13.07 0.33 -0.86
N ASP A 133 12.48 0.06 0.30
CA ASP A 133 12.35 -1.30 0.86
C ASP A 133 11.54 -2.23 -0.05
N ASP A 134 10.40 -1.76 -0.56
CA ASP A 134 9.48 -2.61 -1.32
C ASP A 134 9.93 -2.82 -2.78
N PHE A 135 10.75 -1.92 -3.35
CA PHE A 135 11.11 -1.97 -4.78
C PHE A 135 12.58 -1.65 -5.08
N MET A 136 13.07 -0.47 -4.66
CA MET A 136 14.35 0.04 -5.19
C MET A 136 15.55 -0.78 -4.74
N ASP A 137 15.53 -1.36 -3.54
CA ASP A 137 16.65 -2.16 -3.04
C ASP A 137 16.92 -3.37 -3.94
N ALA A 138 15.89 -4.16 -4.26
CA ALA A 138 16.01 -5.30 -5.17
C ALA A 138 16.45 -4.87 -6.58
N ILE A 139 15.91 -3.76 -7.08
CA ILE A 139 16.29 -3.16 -8.36
C ILE A 139 17.79 -2.80 -8.36
N MET A 140 18.28 -2.16 -7.30
CA MET A 140 19.65 -1.69 -7.17
C MET A 140 20.65 -2.83 -7.00
N VAL A 141 20.26 -3.91 -6.32
CA VAL A 141 21.05 -5.15 -6.27
C VAL A 141 21.23 -5.71 -7.68
N LEU A 142 20.16 -5.81 -8.48
CA LEU A 142 20.24 -6.29 -9.86
C LEU A 142 21.07 -5.36 -10.75
N TRP A 143 20.88 -4.05 -10.62
CA TRP A 143 21.63 -3.04 -11.36
C TRP A 143 23.14 -3.14 -11.10
N THR A 144 23.53 -3.19 -9.82
CA THR A 144 24.93 -3.27 -9.39
C THR A 144 25.59 -4.56 -9.86
N ASN A 145 24.83 -5.65 -9.94
CA ASN A 145 25.29 -6.94 -10.48
C ASN A 145 25.16 -7.06 -12.02
N GLN A 146 25.01 -5.92 -12.72
CA GLN A 146 24.93 -5.84 -14.18
C GLN A 146 23.78 -6.67 -14.79
N LYS A 147 22.72 -6.93 -14.02
CA LYS A 147 21.50 -7.62 -14.47
C LYS A 147 20.47 -6.60 -14.97
N TYR A 148 20.88 -5.77 -15.93
CA TYR A 148 20.13 -4.58 -16.35
C TYR A 148 18.71 -4.88 -16.86
N VAL A 149 18.53 -5.93 -17.67
CA VAL A 149 17.20 -6.30 -18.18
C VAL A 149 16.29 -6.73 -17.02
N SER A 150 16.80 -7.46 -16.04
CA SER A 150 16.03 -7.83 -14.84
C SER A 150 15.68 -6.63 -13.98
N ALA A 151 16.63 -5.70 -13.78
CA ALA A 151 16.37 -4.45 -13.09
C ALA A 151 15.28 -3.62 -13.79
N LEU A 152 15.31 -3.56 -15.14
CA LEU A 152 14.30 -2.86 -15.94
C LEU A 152 12.90 -3.48 -15.82
N LYS A 153 12.82 -4.81 -15.75
CA LYS A 153 11.55 -5.51 -15.50
C LYS A 153 10.96 -5.13 -14.14
N LEU A 154 11.76 -5.16 -13.09
CA LEU A 154 11.30 -4.77 -11.74
C LEU A 154 10.92 -3.29 -11.68
N LEU A 155 11.68 -2.41 -12.34
CA LEU A 155 11.35 -0.98 -12.45
C LEU A 155 9.98 -0.77 -13.11
N PHE A 156 9.67 -1.49 -14.18
CA PHE A 156 8.38 -1.39 -14.84
C PHE A 156 7.23 -1.92 -13.99
N ILE A 157 7.45 -3.01 -13.25
CA ILE A 157 6.46 -3.52 -12.27
C ILE A 157 6.22 -2.48 -11.17
N MET A 158 7.27 -1.84 -10.65
CA MET A 158 7.13 -0.76 -9.68
C MET A 158 6.27 0.38 -10.24
N ILE A 159 6.53 0.84 -11.47
CA ILE A 159 5.73 1.91 -12.10
C ILE A 159 4.26 1.49 -12.30
N ASP A 160 3.99 0.23 -12.66
CA ASP A 160 2.61 -0.30 -12.71
C ASP A 160 1.94 -0.20 -11.33
N THR A 161 2.64 -0.58 -10.26
CA THR A 161 2.14 -0.50 -8.89
C THR A 161 1.90 0.94 -8.46
N LEU A 162 2.84 1.86 -8.69
CA LEU A 162 2.67 3.28 -8.38
C LEU A 162 1.51 3.90 -9.16
N GLY A 163 1.36 3.52 -10.43
CA GLY A 163 0.22 3.90 -11.26
C GLY A 163 -1.11 3.39 -10.70
N PHE A 164 -1.17 2.13 -10.27
CA PHE A 164 -2.35 1.56 -9.63
C PHE A 164 -2.68 2.26 -8.30
N VAL A 165 -1.67 2.52 -7.47
CA VAL A 165 -1.87 3.21 -6.20
C VAL A 165 -2.38 4.64 -6.41
N GLU A 166 -1.87 5.36 -7.41
CA GLU A 166 -2.36 6.70 -7.73
C GLU A 166 -3.79 6.68 -8.32
N PHE A 167 -4.03 5.85 -9.33
CA PHE A 167 -5.22 5.96 -10.19
C PHE A 167 -6.26 4.86 -10.01
N GLY A 168 -5.97 3.85 -9.19
CA GLY A 168 -6.79 2.64 -9.03
C GLY A 168 -6.68 1.69 -10.23
N SER A 169 -7.64 0.76 -10.34
CA SER A 169 -7.73 -0.24 -11.42
C SER A 169 -8.26 0.35 -12.73
N VAL A 170 -7.57 1.36 -13.26
CA VAL A 170 -7.85 1.95 -14.57
C VAL A 170 -6.88 1.45 -15.62
N ASN A 171 -7.36 1.33 -16.86
CA ASN A 171 -6.48 1.09 -18.00
C ASN A 171 -5.45 2.22 -18.11
N ASP A 172 -4.24 1.86 -18.55
CA ASP A 172 -3.13 2.77 -18.81
C ASP A 172 -2.55 3.50 -17.58
N CYS A 173 -2.69 2.94 -16.37
CA CYS A 173 -2.13 3.52 -15.15
C CYS A 173 -0.62 3.82 -15.26
N PHE A 174 0.16 2.93 -15.88
CA PHE A 174 1.58 3.10 -16.19
C PHE A 174 1.85 4.37 -17.01
N VAL A 175 1.14 4.53 -18.12
CA VAL A 175 1.30 5.68 -19.04
C VAL A 175 0.89 6.97 -18.34
N ARG A 176 -0.22 6.94 -17.59
CA ARG A 176 -0.70 8.10 -16.82
C ARG A 176 0.29 8.53 -15.76
N TRP A 177 0.90 7.57 -15.05
CA TRP A 177 1.88 7.87 -14.00
C TRP A 177 3.11 8.54 -14.60
N LEU A 178 3.68 7.96 -15.66
CA LEU A 178 4.82 8.55 -16.37
C LEU A 178 4.52 9.96 -16.89
N ASN A 179 3.39 10.17 -17.56
CA ASN A 179 3.02 11.49 -18.09
C ASN A 179 2.81 12.54 -17.00
N ARG A 180 2.33 12.13 -15.82
CA ARG A 180 2.03 13.05 -14.72
C ARG A 180 3.30 13.42 -13.95
N PHE A 181 4.16 12.44 -13.70
CA PHE A 181 5.24 12.60 -12.73
C PHE A 181 6.63 12.69 -13.35
N CYS A 182 6.87 12.13 -14.53
CA CYS A 182 8.20 12.07 -15.15
C CYS A 182 8.37 13.07 -16.29
N ASP A 183 9.60 13.57 -16.45
CA ASP A 183 10.05 14.28 -17.65
C ASP A 183 10.78 13.29 -18.58
N LEU A 184 10.05 12.79 -19.57
CA LEU A 184 10.57 11.84 -20.56
C LEU A 184 11.25 12.52 -21.76
N ASP A 185 11.08 13.84 -21.93
CA ASP A 185 11.68 14.56 -23.05
C ASP A 185 13.22 14.50 -22.95
N SER A 186 13.74 14.50 -21.72
CA SER A 186 15.17 14.28 -21.41
C SER A 186 15.76 12.94 -21.90
N LEU A 187 14.89 11.96 -22.19
CA LEU A 187 15.22 10.65 -22.75
C LEU A 187 14.89 10.54 -24.25
N GLY A 188 14.12 11.48 -24.80
CA GLY A 188 13.60 11.44 -26.17
C GLY A 188 12.68 10.25 -26.48
N VAL A 189 12.03 9.70 -25.45
CA VAL A 189 11.05 8.63 -25.55
C VAL A 189 9.71 9.08 -25.00
N SER A 190 8.63 8.49 -25.50
CA SER A 190 7.28 8.68 -24.97
C SER A 190 6.90 7.60 -23.97
N SER A 191 5.92 7.90 -23.12
CA SER A 191 5.31 6.93 -22.19
C SER A 191 4.68 5.74 -22.92
N ASN A 192 4.13 5.96 -24.12
CA ASN A 192 3.61 4.90 -24.98
C ASN A 192 4.72 3.99 -25.53
N GLU A 193 5.88 4.54 -25.91
CA GLU A 193 7.05 3.73 -26.31
C GLU A 193 7.55 2.87 -25.14
N LEU A 194 7.61 3.43 -23.93
CA LEU A 194 7.98 2.69 -22.72
C LEU A 194 6.95 1.62 -22.37
N TRP A 195 5.65 1.88 -22.53
CA TRP A 195 4.58 0.90 -22.32
C TRP A 195 4.71 -0.30 -23.26
N GLU A 196 4.99 -0.06 -24.55
CA GLU A 196 5.19 -1.15 -25.51
C GLU A 196 6.43 -1.99 -25.19
N LEU A 197 7.54 -1.35 -24.78
CA LEU A 197 8.72 -2.05 -24.28
C LEU A 197 8.40 -2.88 -23.02
N ARG A 198 7.69 -2.30 -22.05
CA ARG A 198 7.22 -2.98 -20.83
C ARG A 198 6.42 -4.23 -21.18
N ASN A 199 5.46 -4.12 -22.08
CA ASN A 199 4.59 -5.22 -22.49
C ASN A 199 5.41 -6.37 -23.11
N SER A 200 6.35 -6.04 -24.00
CA SER A 200 7.23 -7.04 -24.62
C SER A 200 8.20 -7.70 -23.64
N LEU A 201 8.82 -6.91 -22.75
CA LEU A 201 9.80 -7.42 -21.80
C LEU A 201 9.18 -8.32 -20.73
N LEU A 202 8.03 -7.95 -20.18
CA LEU A 202 7.41 -8.70 -19.10
C LEU A 202 6.72 -9.98 -19.58
N HIS A 203 6.17 -9.99 -20.80
CA HIS A 203 5.46 -11.17 -21.32
C HIS A 203 6.35 -12.12 -22.12
N MET A 204 7.29 -11.60 -22.91
CA MET A 204 8.08 -12.41 -23.85
C MET A 204 9.59 -12.24 -23.70
N THR A 205 10.05 -11.32 -22.85
CA THR A 205 11.48 -10.97 -22.70
C THR A 205 12.13 -10.60 -24.04
N ASN A 206 11.43 -9.80 -24.85
CA ASN A 206 11.96 -9.28 -26.12
C ASN A 206 11.69 -7.76 -26.26
N LEU A 207 12.15 -7.16 -27.36
CA LEU A 207 12.02 -5.72 -27.63
C LEU A 207 10.85 -5.40 -28.58
N ASP A 208 10.15 -6.43 -29.08
CA ASP A 208 9.26 -6.31 -30.23
C ASP A 208 7.82 -6.53 -29.82
N SER A 209 7.11 -5.44 -29.58
CA SER A 209 5.67 -5.51 -29.36
C SER A 209 4.95 -5.67 -30.70
N ARG A 210 3.67 -6.03 -30.66
CA ARG A 210 2.80 -6.00 -31.85
C ARG A 210 2.83 -4.62 -32.54
N LYS A 211 2.90 -3.54 -31.76
CA LYS A 211 2.95 -2.17 -32.31
C LYS A 211 4.31 -1.86 -32.92
N VAL A 212 5.41 -2.33 -32.33
CA VAL A 212 6.75 -2.25 -32.91
C VAL A 212 6.82 -2.98 -34.25
N HIS A 213 6.36 -4.24 -34.30
CA HIS A 213 6.29 -5.00 -35.56
C HIS A 213 5.46 -4.32 -36.65
N SER A 214 4.38 -3.64 -36.27
CA SER A 214 3.54 -2.89 -37.21
C SER A 214 4.08 -1.50 -37.60
N GLY A 215 5.23 -1.09 -37.07
CA GLY A 215 5.83 0.24 -37.32
C GLY A 215 5.10 1.41 -36.66
N LYS A 216 4.13 1.15 -35.77
CA LYS A 216 3.34 2.19 -35.08
C LYS A 216 4.13 2.87 -33.95
N VAL A 217 5.14 2.19 -33.43
CA VAL A 217 5.99 2.64 -32.32
C VAL A 217 7.42 2.21 -32.65
N LYS A 218 8.43 3.06 -32.42
CA LYS A 218 9.82 2.69 -32.63
C LYS A 218 10.28 1.67 -31.58
N ARG A 219 11.14 0.73 -31.98
CA ARG A 219 11.79 -0.19 -31.05
C ARG A 219 12.66 0.61 -30.08
N LEU A 220 12.56 0.33 -28.79
CA LEU A 220 13.48 0.88 -27.79
C LEU A 220 14.60 -0.13 -27.52
N LEU A 221 15.86 0.29 -27.66
CA LEU A 221 17.05 -0.48 -27.31
C LEU A 221 17.58 0.02 -25.96
N PRO A 222 17.50 -0.76 -24.88
CA PRO A 222 18.05 -0.37 -23.59
C PRO A 222 19.58 -0.31 -23.68
N VAL A 223 20.16 0.84 -23.33
CA VAL A 223 21.61 1.05 -23.35
C VAL A 223 22.12 1.54 -21.99
N THR A 224 23.24 0.98 -21.56
CA THR A 224 23.97 1.38 -20.36
C THR A 224 25.32 1.95 -20.77
N THR A 225 25.53 3.25 -20.62
CA THR A 225 26.85 3.87 -20.82
C THR A 225 27.21 4.80 -19.68
N ALA A 226 28.51 4.92 -19.42
CA ALA A 226 29.08 5.90 -18.51
C ALA A 226 29.13 7.31 -19.14
N GLN A 227 29.24 7.40 -20.48
CA GLN A 227 29.26 8.64 -21.24
C GLN A 227 27.91 8.85 -21.91
N GLN A 228 27.18 9.87 -21.44
CA GLN A 228 25.78 10.09 -21.80
C GLN A 228 25.58 10.87 -23.12
N ASN A 229 26.62 11.49 -23.66
CA ASN A 229 26.50 12.44 -24.77
C ASN A 229 26.84 11.87 -26.15
N ASP A 230 27.26 10.60 -26.23
CA ASP A 230 27.82 10.04 -27.47
C ASP A 230 26.90 9.05 -28.20
N ILE A 231 25.73 8.74 -27.64
CA ILE A 231 24.77 7.84 -28.29
C ILE A 231 23.62 8.66 -28.88
N PRO A 232 23.40 8.61 -30.21
CA PRO A 232 22.23 9.21 -30.82
C PRO A 232 20.95 8.59 -30.23
N ILE A 233 20.02 9.43 -29.81
CA ILE A 233 18.74 9.00 -29.23
C ILE A 233 17.89 8.28 -30.27
N ASP A 234 17.85 8.80 -31.50
CA ASP A 234 17.05 8.27 -32.59
C ASP A 234 17.95 7.76 -33.71
N MET A 235 17.74 6.50 -34.11
CA MET A 235 18.45 5.79 -35.15
C MET A 235 17.44 5.22 -36.15
N ASP A 236 17.90 4.86 -37.34
CA ASP A 236 17.01 4.23 -38.32
C ASP A 236 16.44 2.92 -37.75
N GLY A 237 15.11 2.86 -37.61
CA GLY A 237 14.37 1.73 -37.06
C GLY A 237 14.30 1.58 -35.54
N PHE A 238 15.08 2.32 -34.73
CA PHE A 238 15.07 2.19 -33.26
C PHE A 238 15.49 3.46 -32.51
N LYS A 239 15.16 3.55 -31.22
CA LYS A 239 15.67 4.58 -30.31
C LYS A 239 16.49 3.96 -29.19
N ASN A 240 17.55 4.64 -28.78
CA ASN A 240 18.35 4.25 -27.62
C ASN A 240 17.70 4.76 -26.33
N LEU A 241 17.31 3.83 -25.45
CA LEU A 241 16.79 4.15 -24.13
C LEU A 241 17.96 4.18 -23.13
N HIS A 242 18.36 5.38 -22.73
CA HIS A 242 19.44 5.60 -21.77
C HIS A 242 19.04 5.14 -20.36
N MET A 243 19.38 3.90 -20.01
CA MET A 243 18.99 3.31 -18.73
C MET A 243 19.58 4.07 -17.54
N THR A 244 20.83 4.55 -17.63
CA THR A 244 21.45 5.33 -16.55
C THR A 244 20.65 6.59 -16.20
N ARG A 245 20.05 7.27 -17.18
CA ARG A 245 19.19 8.44 -16.96
C ARG A 245 17.81 8.04 -16.47
N LEU A 246 17.23 6.98 -17.05
CA LEU A 246 15.94 6.46 -16.63
C LEU A 246 15.95 6.12 -15.12
N PHE A 247 16.94 5.33 -14.68
CA PHE A 247 17.09 4.89 -13.30
C PHE A 247 17.64 5.97 -12.38
N GLY A 248 18.61 6.75 -12.84
CA GLY A 248 19.36 7.68 -11.97
C GLY A 248 18.72 9.06 -11.82
N SER A 249 17.82 9.46 -12.71
CA SER A 249 17.23 10.81 -12.65
C SER A 249 15.73 10.84 -12.92
N VAL A 250 15.26 10.22 -14.01
CA VAL A 250 13.88 10.42 -14.48
C VAL A 250 12.84 9.77 -13.56
N ILE A 251 13.03 8.51 -13.20
CA ILE A 251 12.10 7.82 -12.30
C ILE A 251 12.23 8.33 -10.85
N PRO A 252 13.43 8.49 -10.26
CA PRO A 252 13.55 9.07 -8.92
C PRO A 252 12.91 10.46 -8.79
N ALA A 253 13.12 11.35 -9.77
CA ALA A 253 12.46 12.66 -9.76
C ALA A 253 10.93 12.54 -9.87
N GLY A 254 10.44 11.56 -10.63
CA GLY A 254 9.01 11.24 -10.70
C GLY A 254 8.45 10.77 -9.36
N ILE A 255 9.16 9.90 -8.64
CA ILE A 255 8.77 9.46 -7.29
C ILE A 255 8.72 10.66 -6.34
N VAL A 256 9.74 11.51 -6.32
CA VAL A 256 9.76 12.73 -5.49
C VAL A 256 8.56 13.64 -5.80
N LYS A 257 8.26 13.85 -7.09
CA LYS A 257 7.10 14.64 -7.51
C LYS A 257 5.76 13.99 -7.16
N TRP A 258 5.68 12.67 -7.16
CA TRP A 258 4.50 11.94 -6.73
C TRP A 258 4.30 12.04 -5.21
N VAL A 259 5.36 11.83 -4.42
CA VAL A 259 5.34 11.93 -2.96
C VAL A 259 4.91 13.31 -2.49
N SER A 260 5.42 14.39 -3.10
CA SER A 260 5.04 15.76 -2.71
C SER A 260 3.56 16.09 -2.91
N THR A 261 2.80 15.27 -3.66
CA THR A 261 1.36 15.49 -3.84
C THR A 261 0.51 14.97 -2.67
N PHE A 262 1.12 14.27 -1.72
CA PHE A 262 0.48 13.85 -0.47
C PHE A 262 0.49 14.96 0.60
N ASP A 263 1.37 15.96 0.45
CA ASP A 263 1.51 17.04 1.43
C ASP A 263 0.18 17.79 1.60
N GLY A 264 -0.35 17.76 2.82
CA GLY A 264 -1.62 18.38 3.18
C GLY A 264 -2.87 17.72 2.57
N ASN A 265 -2.74 16.56 1.92
CA ASN A 265 -3.85 15.87 1.27
C ASN A 265 -4.19 14.55 1.96
N GLN A 266 -4.92 14.65 3.07
CA GLN A 266 -5.34 13.49 3.88
C GLN A 266 -6.19 12.49 3.08
N GLY A 267 -7.12 12.96 2.24
CA GLY A 267 -7.96 12.08 1.42
C GLY A 267 -7.14 11.22 0.47
N LYS A 268 -6.15 11.82 -0.18
CA LYS A 268 -5.22 11.08 -1.04
C LYS A 268 -4.38 10.07 -0.27
N PHE A 269 -3.96 10.40 0.95
CA PHE A 269 -3.20 9.47 1.78
C PHE A 269 -4.04 8.25 2.18
N LEU A 270 -5.31 8.44 2.50
CA LEU A 270 -6.25 7.35 2.78
C LEU A 270 -6.45 6.47 1.55
N ASP A 271 -6.63 7.06 0.38
CA ASP A 271 -6.72 6.34 -0.90
C ASP A 271 -5.44 5.53 -1.17
N PHE A 272 -4.27 6.07 -0.80
CA PHE A 272 -3.01 5.35 -0.87
C PHE A 272 -3.02 4.14 0.04
N LEU A 273 -3.38 4.28 1.32
CA LEU A 273 -3.42 3.17 2.27
C LEU A 273 -4.31 2.03 1.78
N GLN A 274 -5.53 2.36 1.36
CA GLN A 274 -6.49 1.38 0.87
C GLN A 274 -5.95 0.54 -0.30
N LYS A 275 -5.23 1.18 -1.23
CA LYS A 275 -4.67 0.49 -2.40
C LYS A 275 -3.35 -0.20 -2.06
N TYR A 276 -2.49 0.45 -1.27
CA TYR A 276 -1.18 -0.06 -0.92
C TYR A 276 -1.26 -1.28 0.00
N ASP A 277 -2.29 -1.38 0.83
CA ASP A 277 -2.55 -2.60 1.62
C ASP A 277 -2.83 -3.85 0.74
N THR A 278 -3.19 -3.66 -0.54
CA THR A 278 -3.33 -4.76 -1.50
C THR A 278 -2.01 -5.13 -2.17
N VAL A 279 -0.95 -4.34 -1.97
CA VAL A 279 0.38 -4.54 -2.54
C VAL A 279 1.20 -5.41 -1.59
N ILE A 280 1.62 -6.57 -2.08
CA ILE A 280 2.55 -7.45 -1.36
C ILE A 280 3.98 -6.93 -1.47
N SER A 281 4.76 -7.13 -0.43
CA SER A 281 6.22 -6.97 -0.45
C SER A 281 6.89 -8.07 0.36
N ASP A 282 8.22 -8.18 0.24
CA ASP A 282 9.00 -9.22 0.91
C ASP A 282 8.81 -9.19 2.44
N SER A 283 8.73 -7.99 3.04
CA SER A 283 8.46 -7.80 4.48
C SER A 283 7.04 -8.22 4.90
N ARG A 284 6.13 -8.36 3.93
CA ARG A 284 4.72 -8.75 4.11
C ARG A 284 4.44 -10.19 3.63
N THR A 285 5.47 -10.99 3.38
CA THR A 285 5.31 -12.41 3.01
C THR A 285 5.12 -13.31 4.22
N SER A 286 4.21 -14.29 4.11
CA SER A 286 4.03 -15.32 5.15
C SER A 286 5.02 -16.47 4.94
N VAL A 287 5.91 -16.72 5.91
CA VAL A 287 6.80 -17.89 5.88
C VAL A 287 6.07 -19.10 6.47
N ALA A 288 5.65 -20.03 5.61
CA ALA A 288 5.11 -21.31 6.08
C ALA A 288 6.23 -22.16 6.70
N HIS A 289 6.22 -22.33 8.03
CA HIS A 289 7.10 -23.27 8.69
C HIS A 289 6.60 -24.70 8.46
N ARG A 290 7.43 -25.55 7.82
CA ARG A 290 7.15 -26.99 7.80
C ARG A 290 7.30 -27.54 9.21
N PRO A 291 6.28 -28.20 9.79
CA PRO A 291 6.47 -28.94 11.03
C PRO A 291 7.33 -30.18 10.72
N GLY A 292 8.53 -30.25 11.31
CA GLY A 292 9.28 -31.51 11.40
C GLY A 292 10.64 -31.60 10.69
N ALA A 293 11.39 -30.51 10.50
CA ALA A 293 12.84 -30.63 10.35
C ALA A 293 13.48 -30.56 11.74
N SER A 294 13.48 -31.69 12.46
CA SER A 294 14.40 -31.89 13.58
C SER A 294 15.82 -31.73 13.06
N GLU A 295 16.56 -30.79 13.63
CA GLU A 295 18.01 -30.68 13.44
C GLU A 295 18.66 -32.03 13.74
N GLY A 296 19.41 -32.54 12.77
CA GLY A 296 20.32 -33.68 12.89
C GLY A 296 21.70 -33.24 12.42
#